data_AF-X0ZYT2-F1
#
_entry.id   AF-X0ZYT2-F1
#
_cell.length_a   1.000
_cell.length_b   1.000
_cell.length_c   1.000
_cell.angle_alpha   90.00
_cell.angle_beta   90.00
_cell.angle_gamma   90.00
#
_symmetry.space_group_name_H-M   'P 1'
#
loop_
_entity.id
_entity.type
_entity.pdbx_description
1 polymer ?
#
loop_
_entity_poly.entity_id
_entity_poly.type
_entity_poly.pdbx_seq_one_letter_code
_entity_poly.pdbx_strand_id
1 'polypeptide(L)'
;VDYDEISLGELLRRTSTKYPDSNAIYFEGFRMTYKELNEAVDKYATGLSKLGVKEGDVVLIDLPNMPQFVICFYAIARLGAIANPIIPLNRFTEILHQANDSKGKILIILDVLFEEHLHGKDLSEMEDLEHIIITGIAEYLPKLKAKLGTMLGKVPRMKNWPEQIGDIKCHKFQDILQNGIPINVPAVKINPKEDIGVLIYTGGTTGLPKGVMLSHYNLVVNARQGHIWAIKQLPELDDTAGKGGMVVVLPLAHLFALSVAMNLGIFMGYQLILFIQPPREKMSKILDIIKKEKATFIPGVPTVWNIGREFSCILQENPINQRLAYLKQ
;
A
#
# COMPACT_ATOMS: atom_id res chain seq x y z
N VAL A 1 -27.55 -1.92 8.37
CA VAL A 1 -26.23 -1.41 8.77
C VAL A 1 -26.04 -0.13 8.00
N ASP A 2 -25.93 0.99 8.68
CA ASP A 2 -25.57 2.26 8.04
C ASP A 2 -24.06 2.29 7.82
N TYR A 3 -23.65 2.86 6.68
CA TYR A 3 -22.25 2.96 6.30
C TYR A 3 -21.82 4.43 6.31
N ASP A 4 -20.61 4.68 6.82
CA ASP A 4 -20.05 6.03 6.85
C ASP A 4 -19.75 6.51 5.42
N GLU A 5 -20.31 7.67 5.06
CA GLU A 5 -20.06 8.33 3.77
C GLU A 5 -18.82 9.21 3.89
N ILE A 6 -17.64 8.57 3.93
CA ILE A 6 -16.35 9.25 4.08
C ILE A 6 -15.36 8.83 2.99
N SER A 7 -14.39 9.70 2.71
CA SER A 7 -13.28 9.37 1.83
C SER A 7 -12.30 8.40 2.50
N LEU A 8 -11.44 7.77 1.70
CA LEU A 8 -10.35 6.94 2.21
C LEU A 8 -9.34 7.74 3.03
N GLY A 9 -9.06 8.99 2.63
CA GLY A 9 -8.20 9.88 3.38
C GLY A 9 -8.75 10.18 4.78
N GLU A 10 -10.08 10.32 4.89
CA GLU A 10 -10.80 10.53 6.15
C GLU A 10 -10.87 9.24 6.99
N LEU A 11 -11.01 8.06 6.37
CA LEU A 11 -10.91 6.77 7.06
C LEU A 11 -9.61 6.67 7.86
N LEU A 12 -8.46 6.91 7.21
CA LEU A 12 -7.16 6.88 7.90
C LEU A 12 -7.10 7.96 9.00
N ARG A 13 -7.57 9.17 8.72
CA ARG A 13 -7.54 10.29 9.68
C ARG A 13 -8.31 9.93 10.96
N ARG A 14 -9.53 9.39 10.83
CA ARG A 14 -10.34 8.94 11.97
C ARG A 14 -9.67 7.84 12.78
N THR A 15 -9.13 6.82 12.11
CA THR A 15 -8.38 5.76 12.79
C THR A 15 -7.18 6.34 13.53
N SER A 16 -6.41 7.21 12.89
CA SER A 16 -5.22 7.82 13.50
C SER A 16 -5.55 8.72 14.69
N THR A 17 -6.69 9.41 14.67
CA THR A 17 -7.17 10.17 15.83
C THR A 17 -7.60 9.23 16.97
N LYS A 18 -8.20 8.09 16.65
CA LYS A 18 -8.68 7.12 17.65
C LYS A 18 -7.54 6.32 18.29
N TYR A 19 -6.49 6.00 17.54
CA TYR A 19 -5.39 5.13 17.96
C TYR A 19 -4.00 5.73 17.65
N PRO A 20 -3.69 6.97 18.07
CA PRO A 20 -2.51 7.70 17.60
C PRO A 20 -1.19 7.00 17.91
N ASP A 21 -1.07 6.40 19.10
CA ASP A 21 0.15 5.77 19.59
C ASP A 21 0.25 4.28 19.24
N SER A 22 -0.79 3.71 18.62
CA SER A 22 -0.77 2.34 18.13
C SER A 22 0.16 2.21 16.92
N ASN A 23 0.84 1.07 16.81
CA ASN A 23 1.66 0.79 15.63
C ASN A 23 0.77 0.64 14.40
N ALA A 24 1.03 1.41 13.35
CA ALA A 24 0.34 1.33 12.07
C ALA A 24 1.08 0.45 11.06
N ILE A 25 2.42 0.48 11.07
CA ILE A 25 3.25 -0.22 10.10
C ILE A 25 4.37 -0.99 10.81
N TYR A 26 4.63 -2.20 10.33
CA TYR A 26 5.89 -2.91 10.49
C TYR A 26 6.46 -3.24 9.11
N PHE A 27 7.74 -2.97 8.90
CA PHE A 27 8.46 -3.33 7.67
C PHE A 27 9.92 -3.64 7.99
N GLU A 28 10.35 -4.90 7.86
CA GLU A 28 11.77 -5.27 7.97
C GLU A 28 12.48 -4.79 9.26
N GLY A 29 11.72 -4.67 10.36
CA GLY A 29 12.18 -4.17 11.66
C GLY A 29 11.95 -2.68 11.92
N PHE A 30 11.58 -1.91 10.90
CA PHE A 30 11.07 -0.55 11.04
C PHE A 30 9.63 -0.58 11.56
N ARG A 31 9.27 0.41 12.38
CA ARG A 31 7.90 0.62 12.88
C ARG A 31 7.53 2.09 12.79
N MET A 32 6.25 2.33 12.57
CA MET A 32 5.63 3.65 12.52
C MET A 32 4.25 3.58 13.18
N THR A 33 3.96 4.56 14.04
CA THR A 33 2.66 4.73 14.70
C THR A 33 1.62 5.33 13.75
N TYR A 34 0.35 5.26 14.11
CA TYR A 34 -0.73 5.89 13.34
C TYR A 34 -0.62 7.41 13.30
N LYS A 35 -0.10 8.05 14.35
CA LYS A 35 0.21 9.49 14.37
C LYS A 35 1.28 9.84 13.33
N GLU A 36 2.37 9.09 13.31
CA GLU A 36 3.47 9.29 12.35
C GLU A 36 3.03 8.99 10.91
N LEU A 37 2.23 7.94 10.70
CA LEU A 37 1.66 7.63 9.39
C LEU A 37 0.76 8.76 8.91
N ASN A 38 -0.12 9.26 9.77
CA ASN A 38 -1.02 10.37 9.43
C ASN A 38 -0.25 11.63 9.04
N GLU A 39 0.82 11.95 9.77
CA GLU A 39 1.70 13.09 9.50
C GLU A 39 2.49 12.89 8.19
N ALA A 40 3.03 11.69 7.94
CA ALA A 40 3.72 11.37 6.70
C ALA A 40 2.79 11.50 5.48
N VAL A 41 1.55 11.03 5.60
CA VAL A 41 0.52 11.17 4.57
C VAL A 41 0.18 12.64 4.32
N ASP A 42 0.03 13.47 5.36
CA ASP A 42 -0.24 14.90 5.21
C ASP A 42 0.93 15.66 4.57
N LYS A 43 2.18 15.34 4.95
CA LYS A 43 3.38 15.88 4.30
C LYS A 43 3.42 15.49 2.83
N TYR A 44 3.22 14.20 2.53
CA TYR A 44 3.31 13.71 1.16
C TYR A 44 2.19 14.29 0.28
N ALA A 45 0.96 14.40 0.79
CA ALA A 45 -0.15 15.06 0.09
C ALA A 45 0.17 16.55 -0.19
N THR A 46 0.74 17.26 0.79
CA THR A 46 1.20 18.65 0.59
C THR A 46 2.28 18.73 -0.51
N GLY A 47 3.24 17.81 -0.49
CA GLY A 47 4.31 17.72 -1.50
C GLY A 47 3.79 17.44 -2.90
N LEU A 48 2.90 16.46 -3.06
CA LEU A 48 2.24 16.15 -4.34
C LEU A 48 1.40 17.33 -4.86
N SER A 49 0.68 18.02 -3.97
CA SER A 49 -0.08 19.22 -4.36
C SER A 49 0.84 20.34 -4.87
N LYS A 50 1.99 20.56 -4.24
CA LYS A 50 3.02 21.50 -4.73
C LYS A 50 3.63 21.08 -6.06
N LEU A 51 3.67 19.77 -6.33
CA LEU A 51 4.06 19.21 -7.62
C LEU A 51 2.95 19.34 -8.68
N GLY A 52 1.78 19.87 -8.31
CA GLY A 52 0.70 20.17 -9.25
C GLY A 52 -0.38 19.09 -9.36
N VAL A 53 -0.39 18.09 -8.46
CA VAL A 53 -1.48 17.11 -8.36
C VAL A 53 -2.76 17.79 -7.90
N LYS A 54 -3.85 17.55 -8.62
CA LYS A 54 -5.19 18.08 -8.36
C LYS A 54 -6.21 16.96 -8.24
N GLU A 55 -7.41 17.31 -7.79
CA GLU A 55 -8.57 16.42 -7.80
C GLU A 55 -8.78 15.83 -9.21
N GLY A 56 -9.01 14.51 -9.27
CA GLY A 56 -9.18 13.77 -10.53
C GLY A 56 -7.89 13.40 -11.27
N ASP A 57 -6.72 13.95 -10.92
CA ASP A 57 -5.45 13.51 -11.51
C ASP A 57 -5.16 12.05 -11.15
N VAL A 58 -4.63 11.26 -12.09
CA VAL A 58 -4.24 9.87 -11.84
C VAL A 58 -2.76 9.78 -11.45
N VAL A 59 -2.49 9.11 -10.34
CA VAL A 59 -1.14 8.83 -9.84
C VAL A 59 -0.90 7.33 -9.80
N LEU A 60 0.02 6.87 -10.63
CA LEU A 60 0.45 5.48 -10.75
C LEU A 60 1.36 5.11 -9.57
N ILE A 61 1.18 3.91 -9.02
CA ILE A 61 1.98 3.40 -7.89
C ILE A 61 2.56 2.03 -8.24
N ASP A 62 3.81 2.00 -8.70
CA ASP A 62 4.58 0.77 -8.95
C ASP A 62 5.52 0.48 -7.77
N LEU A 63 4.91 0.08 -6.66
CA LEU A 63 5.60 -0.23 -5.41
C LEU A 63 5.17 -1.60 -4.86
N PRO A 64 6.09 -2.38 -4.28
CA PRO A 64 5.73 -3.56 -3.50
C PRO A 64 5.08 -3.18 -2.17
N ASN A 65 4.79 -4.17 -1.32
CA ASN A 65 4.24 -3.93 0.01
C ASN A 65 5.31 -3.30 0.91
N MET A 66 5.30 -1.97 0.99
CA MET A 66 6.25 -1.18 1.76
C MET A 66 5.56 0.08 2.31
N PRO A 67 6.15 0.75 3.32
CA PRO A 67 5.52 1.92 3.95
C PRO A 67 5.14 3.01 2.95
N GLN A 68 5.99 3.23 1.94
CA GLN A 68 5.76 4.20 0.88
C GLN A 68 4.47 3.94 0.11
N PHE A 69 4.09 2.69 -0.16
CA PHE A 69 2.82 2.38 -0.83
C PHE A 69 1.64 2.95 -0.03
N VAL A 70 1.61 2.67 1.28
CA VAL A 70 0.54 3.10 2.19
C VAL A 70 0.50 4.63 2.28
N ILE A 71 1.67 5.27 2.39
CA ILE A 71 1.78 6.74 2.43
C ILE A 71 1.24 7.36 1.13
N CYS A 72 1.70 6.88 -0.03
CA CYS A 72 1.24 7.34 -1.35
C CYS A 72 -0.27 7.22 -1.48
N PHE A 73 -0.81 6.02 -1.24
CA PHE A 73 -2.22 5.71 -1.47
C PHE A 73 -3.13 6.67 -0.71
N TYR A 74 -2.89 6.84 0.60
CA TYR A 74 -3.71 7.73 1.41
C TYR A 74 -3.44 9.22 1.15
N ALA A 75 -2.24 9.59 0.69
CA ALA A 75 -1.92 10.97 0.33
C ALA A 75 -2.66 11.39 -0.95
N ILE A 76 -2.64 10.53 -1.96
CA ILE A 76 -3.40 10.68 -3.20
C ILE A 76 -4.90 10.80 -2.88
N ALA A 77 -5.42 9.91 -2.03
CA ALA A 77 -6.81 9.95 -1.60
C ALA A 77 -7.19 11.24 -0.81
N ARG A 78 -6.25 11.89 -0.12
CA ARG A 78 -6.50 13.18 0.55
C ARG A 78 -6.59 14.36 -0.42
N LEU A 79 -6.01 14.23 -1.62
CA LEU A 79 -6.06 15.25 -2.65
C LEU A 79 -7.27 15.11 -3.58
N GLY A 80 -8.12 14.09 -3.37
CA GLY A 80 -9.17 13.74 -4.34
C GLY A 80 -8.60 13.25 -5.68
N ALA A 81 -7.31 12.94 -5.71
CA ALA A 81 -6.65 12.32 -6.85
C ALA A 81 -6.90 10.80 -6.84
N ILE A 82 -6.68 10.17 -7.98
CA ILE A 82 -7.01 8.77 -8.21
C ILE A 82 -5.73 7.94 -8.09
N ALA A 83 -5.70 7.02 -7.13
CA ALA A 83 -4.59 6.08 -7.04
C ALA A 83 -4.73 5.00 -8.13
N ASN A 84 -3.65 4.71 -8.86
CA ASN A 84 -3.64 3.61 -9.82
C ASN A 84 -2.45 2.67 -9.57
N PRO A 85 -2.60 1.71 -8.64
CA PRO A 85 -1.56 0.73 -8.36
C PRO A 85 -1.20 -0.12 -9.57
N ILE A 86 0.09 -0.37 -9.76
CA ILE A 86 0.66 -1.25 -10.77
C ILE A 86 1.19 -2.48 -10.05
N ILE A 87 0.94 -3.68 -10.61
CA ILE A 87 1.52 -4.91 -10.07
C ILE A 87 3.02 -4.90 -10.39
N PRO A 88 3.93 -5.04 -9.40
CA PRO A 88 5.38 -4.99 -9.62
C PRO A 88 5.97 -6.08 -10.53
N LEU A 89 5.15 -6.98 -11.06
CA LEU A 89 5.55 -8.02 -12.01
C LEU A 89 5.12 -7.69 -13.45
N ASN A 90 4.43 -6.57 -13.65
CA ASN A 90 4.00 -6.11 -14.96
C ASN A 90 5.22 -5.72 -15.79
N ARG A 91 5.16 -6.04 -17.08
CA ARG A 91 6.18 -5.65 -18.06
C ARG A 91 5.95 -4.23 -18.53
N PHE A 92 6.97 -3.62 -19.14
CA PHE A 92 6.91 -2.28 -19.72
C PHE A 92 5.66 -2.04 -20.58
N THR A 93 5.30 -2.97 -21.47
CA THR A 93 4.12 -2.82 -22.35
C THR A 93 2.80 -2.78 -21.59
N GLU A 94 2.70 -3.47 -20.46
CA GLU A 94 1.52 -3.47 -19.59
C GLU A 94 1.46 -2.19 -18.76
N ILE A 95 2.62 -1.72 -18.27
CA ILE A 95 2.76 -0.45 -17.57
C ILE A 95 2.39 0.71 -18.50
N LEU A 96 2.91 0.71 -19.73
CA LEU A 96 2.62 1.70 -20.77
C LEU A 96 1.13 1.74 -21.11
N HIS A 97 0.50 0.58 -21.36
CA HIS A 97 -0.93 0.49 -21.60
C HIS A 97 -1.72 1.08 -20.43
N GLN A 98 -1.39 0.70 -19.20
CA GLN A 98 -2.07 1.19 -18.01
C GLN A 98 -1.86 2.70 -17.80
N ALA A 99 -0.65 3.21 -18.03
CA ALA A 99 -0.34 4.64 -17.92
C ALA A 99 -1.17 5.46 -18.91
N ASN A 100 -1.27 5.03 -20.17
CA ASN A 100 -1.99 5.76 -21.21
C ASN A 100 -3.52 5.61 -21.07
N ASP A 101 -4.02 4.41 -20.78
CA ASP A 101 -5.46 4.18 -20.59
C ASP A 101 -6.02 4.95 -19.38
N SER A 102 -5.21 5.10 -18.32
CA SER A 102 -5.58 5.86 -17.13
C SER A 102 -5.22 7.34 -17.20
N LYS A 103 -4.45 7.79 -18.20
CA LYS A 103 -3.88 9.14 -18.27
C LYS A 103 -3.04 9.48 -17.03
N GLY A 104 -2.16 8.55 -16.65
CA GLY A 104 -1.33 8.63 -15.46
C GLY A 104 -0.33 9.78 -15.55
N LYS A 105 -0.54 10.82 -14.74
CA LYS A 105 0.27 12.04 -14.73
C LYS A 105 1.57 11.91 -13.96
N ILE A 106 1.56 11.09 -12.92
CA ILE A 106 2.73 10.84 -12.07
C ILE A 106 2.90 9.35 -11.86
N LEU A 107 4.14 8.86 -11.96
CA LEU A 107 4.52 7.50 -11.60
C LEU A 107 5.42 7.48 -10.36
N ILE A 108 4.96 6.83 -9.30
CA ILE A 108 5.75 6.58 -8.09
C ILE A 108 6.27 5.14 -8.17
N ILE A 109 7.59 4.97 -8.19
CA ILE A 109 8.21 3.68 -8.50
C ILE A 109 9.43 3.37 -7.61
N LEU A 110 9.60 2.10 -7.28
CA LEU A 110 10.77 1.61 -6.56
C LEU A 110 11.98 1.62 -7.50
N ASP A 111 13.13 2.10 -7.04
CA ASP A 111 14.32 2.28 -7.85
C ASP A 111 14.79 1.02 -8.61
N VAL A 112 14.71 -0.15 -8.00
CA VAL A 112 15.02 -1.42 -8.68
C VAL A 112 14.00 -1.82 -9.73
N LEU A 113 12.72 -1.48 -9.53
CA LEU A 113 11.67 -1.71 -10.55
C LEU A 113 11.80 -0.70 -11.69
N PHE A 114 12.21 0.53 -11.39
CA PHE A 114 12.57 1.51 -12.41
C PHE A 114 13.71 0.99 -13.29
N GLU A 115 14.79 0.52 -12.68
CA GLU A 115 15.94 -0.08 -13.38
C GLU A 115 15.53 -1.30 -14.22
N GLU A 116 14.63 -2.15 -13.70
CA GLU A 116 14.20 -3.37 -14.37
C GLU A 116 13.20 -3.12 -15.51
N HIS A 117 12.23 -2.22 -15.30
CA HIS A 117 11.08 -2.06 -16.20
C HIS A 117 11.21 -0.89 -17.16
N LEU A 118 11.84 0.22 -16.74
CA LEU A 118 11.81 1.49 -17.45
C LEU A 118 13.17 1.91 -18.01
N HIS A 119 14.29 1.46 -17.43
CA HIS A 119 15.61 1.87 -17.90
C HIS A 119 15.84 1.45 -19.37
N GLY A 120 16.23 2.43 -20.19
CA GLY A 120 16.49 2.24 -21.62
C GLY A 120 15.24 2.07 -22.47
N LYS A 121 14.04 2.28 -21.92
CA LYS A 121 12.78 2.32 -22.67
C LYS A 121 12.46 3.74 -23.13
N ASP A 122 11.67 3.83 -24.20
CA ASP A 122 11.16 5.10 -24.67
C ASP A 122 9.95 5.51 -23.82
N LEU A 123 10.17 6.41 -22.87
CA LEU A 123 9.10 6.90 -22.00
C LEU A 123 8.28 8.02 -22.66
N SER A 124 8.65 8.50 -23.85
CA SER A 124 7.84 9.50 -24.58
C SER A 124 6.51 8.92 -25.07
N GLU A 125 6.38 7.58 -25.11
CA GLU A 125 5.11 6.90 -25.38
C GLU A 125 4.10 7.02 -24.24
N MET A 126 4.51 7.46 -23.04
CA MET A 126 3.61 7.73 -21.91
C MET A 126 3.08 9.18 -21.99
N GLU A 127 2.05 9.39 -22.80
CA GLU A 127 1.63 10.72 -23.30
C GLU A 127 1.31 11.75 -22.20
N ASP A 128 0.67 11.32 -21.11
CA ASP A 128 0.26 12.19 -20.00
C ASP A 128 1.28 12.23 -18.84
N LEU A 129 2.35 11.44 -18.89
CA LEU A 129 3.29 11.32 -17.77
C LEU A 129 4.23 12.53 -17.68
N GLU A 130 4.09 13.33 -16.63
CA GLU A 130 4.89 14.54 -16.41
C GLU A 130 6.02 14.32 -15.38
N HIS A 131 5.79 13.44 -14.40
CA HIS A 131 6.69 13.24 -13.27
C HIS A 131 6.90 11.76 -12.92
N ILE A 132 8.14 11.43 -12.60
CA ILE A 132 8.50 10.16 -11.96
C ILE A 132 9.05 10.44 -10.57
N ILE A 133 8.52 9.76 -9.55
CA ILE A 133 9.00 9.85 -8.18
C ILE A 133 9.64 8.50 -7.81
N ILE A 134 10.94 8.51 -7.58
CA ILE A 134 11.75 7.33 -7.28
C ILE A 134 11.95 7.21 -5.77
N THR A 135 11.82 5.99 -5.23
CA THR A 135 12.10 5.65 -3.83
C THR A 135 12.99 4.42 -3.74
N GLY A 136 13.70 4.25 -2.62
CA GLY A 136 14.48 3.05 -2.31
C GLY A 136 14.01 2.31 -1.06
N ILE A 137 14.29 1.00 -1.00
CA ILE A 137 13.96 0.14 0.17
C ILE A 137 14.59 0.68 1.46
N ALA A 138 15.83 1.19 1.37
CA ALA A 138 16.62 1.59 2.53
C ALA A 138 16.03 2.76 3.34
N GLU A 139 15.14 3.55 2.72
CA GLU A 139 14.53 4.74 3.36
C GLU A 139 13.70 4.40 4.60
N TYR A 140 13.10 3.20 4.64
CA TYR A 140 12.27 2.73 5.75
C TYR A 140 12.82 1.43 6.38
N LEU A 141 14.15 1.32 6.45
CA LEU A 141 14.82 0.31 7.27
C LEU A 141 15.36 0.94 8.56
N PRO A 142 15.56 0.16 9.64
CA PRO A 142 16.34 0.64 10.77
C PRO A 142 17.70 1.17 10.32
N LYS A 143 18.11 2.36 10.76
CA LYS A 143 19.30 3.08 10.24
C LYS A 143 20.56 2.21 10.14
N LEU A 144 20.81 1.36 11.14
CA LEU A 144 21.95 0.45 11.14
C LEU A 144 21.83 -0.64 10.05
N LYS A 145 20.64 -1.21 9.87
CA LYS A 145 20.35 -2.20 8.84
C LYS A 145 20.43 -1.58 7.44
N ALA A 146 19.92 -0.36 7.27
CA ALA A 146 20.02 0.40 6.02
C ALA A 146 21.48 0.59 5.60
N LYS A 147 22.31 1.12 6.52
CA LYS A 147 23.73 1.41 6.26
C LYS A 147 24.55 0.16 5.96
N LEU A 148 24.45 -0.87 6.81
CA LEU A 148 25.19 -2.12 6.64
C LEU A 148 24.72 -2.91 5.42
N GLY A 149 23.40 -3.02 5.22
CA GLY A 149 22.82 -3.74 4.09
C GLY A 149 23.20 -3.12 2.75
N THR A 150 23.20 -1.79 2.66
CA THR A 150 23.60 -1.05 1.45
C THR A 150 25.09 -1.21 1.17
N MET A 151 25.94 -1.13 2.20
CA MET A 151 27.40 -1.30 2.06
C MET A 151 27.77 -2.72 1.60
N LEU A 152 27.09 -3.73 2.12
CA LEU A 152 27.32 -5.14 1.79
C LEU A 152 26.61 -5.59 0.49
N GLY A 153 25.89 -4.70 -0.20
CA GLY A 153 25.13 -5.05 -1.41
C GLY A 153 23.93 -5.98 -1.16
N LYS A 154 23.47 -6.10 0.09
CA LYS A 154 22.34 -6.98 0.48
C LYS A 154 20.98 -6.31 0.34
N VAL A 155 20.95 -4.98 0.24
CA VAL A 155 19.74 -4.22 -0.08
C VAL A 155 19.83 -3.84 -1.56
N PRO A 156 18.96 -4.41 -2.43
CA PRO A 156 18.88 -4.03 -3.83
C PRO A 156 18.64 -2.52 -3.97
N ARG A 157 19.34 -1.89 -4.91
CA ARG A 157 19.19 -0.47 -5.22
C ARG A 157 19.69 -0.15 -6.61
N MET A 158 19.17 0.92 -7.19
CA MET A 158 19.73 1.60 -8.34
C MET A 158 20.89 2.51 -7.88
N LYS A 159 21.97 2.61 -8.67
CA LYS A 159 23.15 3.40 -8.29
C LYS A 159 22.95 4.90 -8.47
N ASN A 160 22.38 5.30 -9.61
CA ASN A 160 22.19 6.69 -9.99
C ASN A 160 20.74 6.86 -10.39
N TRP A 161 20.02 7.75 -9.70
CA TRP A 161 18.64 8.08 -10.09
C TRP A 161 18.70 9.26 -11.06
N PRO A 162 17.96 9.20 -12.19
CA PRO A 162 17.91 10.31 -13.13
C PRO A 162 17.25 11.54 -12.49
N GLU A 163 17.63 12.73 -12.93
CA GLU A 163 16.94 13.98 -12.59
C GLU A 163 15.85 14.31 -13.63
N GLN A 164 16.00 13.84 -14.87
CA GLN A 164 15.08 14.06 -15.97
C GLN A 164 15.26 12.99 -17.06
N ILE A 165 14.18 12.64 -17.76
CA ILE A 165 14.16 11.70 -18.90
C ILE A 165 13.30 12.31 -20.01
N GLY A 166 13.92 12.79 -21.09
CA GLY A 166 13.18 13.59 -22.07
C GLY A 166 12.56 14.81 -21.38
N ASP A 167 11.24 14.96 -21.47
CA ASP A 167 10.48 16.03 -20.80
C ASP A 167 9.97 15.64 -19.40
N ILE A 168 10.15 14.38 -18.98
CA ILE A 168 9.68 13.85 -17.71
C ILE A 168 10.65 14.23 -16.59
N LYS A 169 10.17 14.96 -15.57
CA LYS A 169 10.99 15.33 -14.41
C LYS A 169 11.02 14.22 -13.37
N CYS A 170 12.20 13.88 -12.87
CA CYS A 170 12.38 12.86 -11.86
C CYS A 170 12.64 13.48 -10.47
N HIS A 171 12.00 12.91 -9.45
CA HIS A 171 12.05 13.40 -8.07
C HIS A 171 12.35 12.25 -7.11
N LYS A 172 12.86 12.58 -5.92
CA LYS A 172 13.02 11.60 -4.84
C LYS A 172 11.81 11.64 -3.93
N PHE A 173 11.32 10.47 -3.52
CA PHE A 173 10.20 10.36 -2.58
C PHE A 173 10.42 11.17 -1.29
N GLN A 174 11.64 11.13 -0.74
CA GLN A 174 12.00 11.88 0.47
C GLN A 174 11.98 13.40 0.24
N ASP A 175 12.31 13.88 -0.96
CA ASP A 175 12.26 15.30 -1.29
C ASP A 175 10.81 15.78 -1.36
N ILE A 176 9.89 14.96 -1.89
CA ILE A 176 8.44 15.26 -1.88
C ILE A 176 7.91 15.32 -0.44
N LEU A 177 8.30 14.38 0.43
CA LEU A 177 7.95 14.41 1.85
C LEU A 177 8.48 15.68 2.53
N GLN A 178 9.74 16.05 2.28
CA GLN A 178 10.37 17.21 2.90
C GLN A 178 9.77 18.54 2.40
N ASN A 179 9.46 18.62 1.10
CA ASN A 179 8.77 19.76 0.50
C ASN A 179 7.33 19.91 0.98
N GLY A 180 6.77 18.86 1.61
CA GLY A 180 5.50 18.89 2.32
C GLY A 180 5.49 19.69 3.63
N ILE A 181 6.60 20.31 4.02
CA ILE A 181 6.73 21.10 5.25
C ILE A 181 6.81 22.61 4.90
N PRO A 182 6.04 23.50 5.57
CA PRO A 182 4.98 23.19 6.54
C PRO A 182 3.82 22.44 5.90
N ILE A 183 3.18 21.57 6.68
CA ILE A 183 2.01 20.79 6.25
C ILE A 183 0.89 21.76 5.89
N ASN A 184 0.38 21.63 4.66
CA ASN A 184 -0.73 22.42 4.15
C ASN A 184 -1.45 21.61 3.07
N VAL A 185 -2.19 20.58 3.50
CA VAL A 185 -3.00 19.77 2.58
C VAL A 185 -4.15 20.63 2.06
N PRO A 186 -4.33 20.77 0.73
CA PRO A 186 -5.41 21.57 0.18
C PRO A 186 -6.77 21.02 0.62
N ALA A 187 -7.70 21.92 0.92
CA ALA A 187 -9.09 21.55 1.15
C ALA A 187 -9.74 21.16 -0.18
N VAL A 188 -10.06 19.88 -0.33
CA VAL A 188 -10.76 19.32 -1.50
C VAL A 188 -12.13 18.79 -1.08
N LYS A 189 -13.13 18.95 -1.94
CA LYS A 189 -14.50 18.49 -1.64
C LYS A 189 -14.74 17.17 -2.34
N ILE A 190 -14.37 16.09 -1.66
CA ILE A 190 -14.58 14.72 -2.16
C ILE A 190 -16.02 14.30 -1.90
N ASN A 191 -16.76 13.89 -2.93
CA ASN A 191 -17.99 13.12 -2.84
C ASN A 191 -17.65 11.62 -2.79
N PRO A 192 -17.71 10.96 -1.62
CA PRO A 192 -17.19 9.61 -1.48
C PRO A 192 -17.89 8.56 -2.36
N LYS A 193 -19.15 8.79 -2.73
CA LYS A 193 -19.95 7.83 -3.52
C LYS A 193 -19.66 7.88 -5.02
N GLU A 194 -19.36 9.07 -5.52
CA GLU A 194 -19.23 9.32 -6.96
C GLU A 194 -17.75 9.46 -7.37
N ASP A 195 -16.91 10.06 -6.52
CA ASP A 195 -15.52 10.32 -6.86
C ASP A 195 -14.70 9.04 -6.76
N ILE A 196 -13.91 8.79 -7.81
CA ILE A 196 -13.05 7.62 -7.93
C ILE A 196 -11.88 7.79 -6.96
N GLY A 197 -11.68 6.82 -6.08
CA GLY A 197 -10.52 6.77 -5.19
C GLY A 197 -9.39 5.91 -5.74
N VAL A 198 -9.72 4.86 -6.50
CA VAL A 198 -8.72 3.96 -7.09
C VAL A 198 -9.17 3.40 -8.43
N LEU A 199 -8.21 3.24 -9.34
CA LEU A 199 -8.31 2.42 -10.54
C LEU A 199 -7.54 1.11 -10.30
N ILE A 200 -8.22 -0.03 -10.41
CA ILE A 200 -7.57 -1.34 -10.37
C ILE A 200 -7.64 -1.98 -11.75
N TYR A 201 -6.48 -2.24 -12.35
CA TYR A 201 -6.42 -2.91 -13.64
C TYR A 201 -6.55 -4.41 -13.45
N THR A 202 -7.40 -5.02 -14.28
CA THR A 202 -7.63 -6.47 -14.26
C THR A 202 -7.52 -7.03 -15.68
N GLY A 203 -6.79 -8.15 -15.80
CA GLY A 203 -6.72 -8.92 -17.04
C GLY A 203 -7.98 -9.76 -17.19
N GLY A 204 -8.83 -9.42 -18.15
CA GLY A 204 -9.90 -10.30 -18.62
C GLY A 204 -9.36 -11.38 -19.56
N THR A 205 -10.18 -12.37 -19.90
CA THR A 205 -9.79 -13.46 -20.82
C THR A 205 -9.69 -13.04 -22.30
N THR A 206 -10.03 -11.78 -22.65
CA THR A 206 -10.26 -11.37 -24.04
C THR A 206 -9.63 -10.04 -24.45
N GLY A 207 -8.55 -9.56 -23.80
CA GLY A 207 -7.87 -8.35 -24.27
C GLY A 207 -6.92 -7.69 -23.26
N LEU A 208 -6.51 -6.46 -23.59
CA LEU A 208 -5.69 -5.61 -22.73
C LEU A 208 -6.40 -5.36 -21.38
N PRO A 209 -5.66 -5.26 -20.27
CA PRO A 209 -6.23 -5.00 -18.95
C PRO A 209 -7.09 -3.73 -18.92
N LYS A 210 -8.19 -3.76 -18.16
CA LYS A 210 -9.12 -2.62 -18.04
C LYS A 210 -9.11 -2.09 -16.61
N GLY A 211 -9.12 -0.76 -16.46
CA GLY A 211 -9.24 -0.08 -15.18
C GLY A 211 -10.65 -0.17 -14.61
N VAL A 212 -10.80 -0.84 -13.47
CA VAL A 212 -12.04 -0.85 -12.70
C VAL A 212 -12.07 0.41 -11.82
N MET A 213 -13.05 1.26 -12.05
CA MET A 213 -13.29 2.48 -11.28
C MET A 213 -13.95 2.14 -9.95
N LEU A 214 -13.26 2.42 -8.84
CA LEU A 214 -13.81 2.24 -7.49
C LEU A 214 -13.86 3.58 -6.78
N SER A 215 -15.06 3.95 -6.34
CA SER A 215 -15.25 5.13 -5.50
C SER A 215 -14.60 4.94 -4.13
N HIS A 216 -14.37 6.05 -3.41
CA HIS A 216 -13.95 5.97 -2.02
C HIS A 216 -14.93 5.13 -1.17
N TYR A 217 -16.23 5.32 -1.37
CA TYR A 217 -17.29 4.65 -0.64
C TYR A 217 -17.29 3.15 -0.88
N ASN A 218 -16.99 2.67 -2.10
CA ASN A 218 -16.88 1.23 -2.36
C ASN A 218 -15.87 0.56 -1.41
N LEU A 219 -14.71 1.18 -1.20
CA LEU A 219 -13.64 0.63 -0.37
C LEU A 219 -13.88 0.81 1.13
N VAL A 220 -14.47 1.94 1.55
CA VAL A 220 -14.85 2.17 2.96
C VAL A 220 -15.94 1.19 3.40
N VAL A 221 -16.97 1.01 2.57
CA VAL A 221 -18.05 0.05 2.81
C VAL A 221 -17.52 -1.39 2.81
N ASN A 222 -16.58 -1.72 1.92
CA ASN A 222 -15.92 -3.02 1.95
C ASN A 222 -15.18 -3.27 3.27
N ALA A 223 -14.40 -2.31 3.76
CA ALA A 223 -13.71 -2.42 5.05
C ALA A 223 -14.70 -2.59 6.22
N ARG A 224 -15.78 -1.81 6.24
CA ARG A 224 -16.85 -1.93 7.26
C ARG A 224 -17.53 -3.30 7.22
N GLN A 225 -17.86 -3.81 6.03
CA GLN A 225 -18.45 -5.14 5.86
C GLN A 225 -17.49 -6.24 6.28
N GLY A 226 -16.22 -6.14 5.90
CA GLY A 226 -15.17 -7.07 6.31
C GLY A 226 -15.02 -7.15 7.83
N HIS A 227 -15.04 -5.99 8.50
CA HIS A 227 -15.03 -5.92 9.97
C HIS A 227 -16.26 -6.60 10.57
N ILE A 228 -17.48 -6.26 10.12
CA ILE A 228 -18.72 -6.85 10.63
C ILE A 228 -18.75 -8.36 10.42
N TRP A 229 -18.32 -8.83 9.24
CA TRP A 229 -18.24 -10.25 8.95
C TRP A 229 -17.25 -10.93 9.90
N ALA A 230 -16.04 -10.37 10.07
CA ALA A 230 -15.00 -10.93 10.92
C ALA A 230 -15.46 -11.07 12.38
N ILE A 231 -16.01 -10.00 12.98
CA ILE A 231 -16.47 -10.04 14.39
C ILE A 231 -17.71 -10.92 14.58
N LYS A 232 -18.52 -11.15 13.54
CA LYS A 232 -19.61 -12.13 13.61
C LYS A 232 -19.10 -13.56 13.66
N GLN A 233 -18.00 -13.85 12.98
CA GLN A 233 -17.37 -15.18 13.03
C GLN A 233 -16.59 -15.37 14.35
N LEU A 234 -15.90 -14.32 14.79
CA LEU A 234 -15.04 -14.32 15.98
C LEU A 234 -15.23 -13.00 16.76
N PRO A 235 -16.20 -12.94 17.68
CA PRO A 235 -16.52 -11.73 18.45
C PRO A 235 -15.33 -11.13 19.21
N GLU A 236 -14.41 -11.97 19.68
CA GLU A 236 -13.18 -11.56 20.36
C GLU A 236 -12.22 -10.72 19.49
N LEU A 237 -12.43 -10.66 18.17
CA LEU A 237 -11.67 -9.76 17.30
C LEU A 237 -11.94 -8.29 17.62
N ASP A 238 -13.12 -7.94 18.14
CA ASP A 238 -13.43 -6.56 18.47
C ASP A 238 -12.52 -6.02 19.59
N ASP A 239 -12.16 -6.88 20.54
CA ASP A 239 -11.22 -6.56 21.62
C ASP A 239 -9.82 -6.22 21.13
N THR A 240 -9.48 -6.54 19.87
CA THR A 240 -8.16 -6.33 19.28
C THR A 240 -8.04 -5.02 18.49
N ALA A 241 -9.11 -4.24 18.38
CA ALA A 241 -9.08 -2.93 17.71
C ALA A 241 -7.97 -2.03 18.28
N GLY A 242 -7.19 -1.41 17.41
CA GLY A 242 -6.06 -0.55 17.79
C GLY A 242 -4.81 -1.28 18.29
N LYS A 243 -4.82 -2.61 18.44
CA LYS A 243 -3.64 -3.38 18.94
C LYS A 243 -3.34 -4.67 18.18
N GLY A 244 -4.24 -5.10 17.30
CA GLY A 244 -4.06 -6.27 16.46
C GLY A 244 -3.07 -6.03 15.32
N GLY A 245 -2.69 -7.12 14.64
CA GLY A 245 -1.81 -7.07 13.47
C GLY A 245 -2.45 -7.70 12.23
N MET A 246 -2.13 -7.16 11.07
CA MET A 246 -2.64 -7.59 9.77
C MET A 246 -1.47 -7.98 8.86
N VAL A 247 -1.39 -9.25 8.47
CA VAL A 247 -0.32 -9.73 7.58
C VAL A 247 -0.60 -9.29 6.15
N VAL A 248 0.37 -8.62 5.53
CA VAL A 248 0.28 -8.12 4.15
C VAL A 248 1.35 -8.79 3.29
N VAL A 249 1.04 -10.02 2.87
CA VAL A 249 1.91 -10.84 1.99
C VAL A 249 1.50 -10.79 0.51
N LEU A 250 0.23 -10.47 0.25
CA LEU A 250 -0.29 -10.31 -1.10
C LEU A 250 -0.05 -8.88 -1.60
N PRO A 251 0.24 -8.66 -2.89
CA PRO A 251 0.57 -7.34 -3.41
C PRO A 251 -0.58 -6.34 -3.19
N LEU A 252 -0.28 -5.18 -2.60
CA LEU A 252 -1.25 -4.11 -2.37
C LEU A 252 -1.79 -3.50 -3.68
N ALA A 253 -1.12 -3.75 -4.81
CA ALA A 253 -1.65 -3.40 -6.12
C ALA A 253 -2.83 -4.27 -6.58
N HIS A 254 -3.09 -5.38 -5.90
CA HIS A 254 -4.24 -6.24 -6.16
C HIS A 254 -5.40 -5.91 -5.20
N LEU A 255 -6.63 -5.76 -5.73
CA LEU A 255 -7.80 -5.31 -4.96
C LEU A 255 -8.02 -6.09 -3.66
N PHE A 256 -7.82 -7.42 -3.67
CA PHE A 256 -7.95 -8.23 -2.45
C PHE A 256 -7.05 -7.74 -1.31
N ALA A 257 -5.77 -7.50 -1.55
CA ALA A 257 -4.86 -7.03 -0.51
C ALA A 257 -5.12 -5.56 -0.17
N LEU A 258 -5.41 -4.72 -1.17
CA LEU A 258 -5.74 -3.31 -0.95
C LEU A 258 -6.96 -3.16 -0.02
N SER A 259 -8.02 -3.92 -0.28
CA SER A 259 -9.28 -3.83 0.45
C SER A 259 -9.24 -4.58 1.80
N VAL A 260 -8.81 -5.85 1.81
CA VAL A 260 -8.86 -6.72 3.00
C VAL A 260 -7.63 -6.60 3.87
N ALA A 261 -6.43 -6.48 3.30
CA ALA A 261 -5.22 -6.38 4.10
C ALA A 261 -4.96 -4.92 4.52
N MET A 262 -5.01 -3.96 3.60
CA MET A 262 -4.72 -2.57 3.96
C MET A 262 -5.94 -1.84 4.54
N ASN A 263 -7.02 -1.66 3.78
CA ASN A 263 -8.11 -0.78 4.20
C ASN A 263 -8.89 -1.31 5.42
N LEU A 264 -9.17 -2.62 5.48
CA LEU A 264 -9.72 -3.23 6.69
C LEU A 264 -8.73 -3.18 7.86
N GLY A 265 -7.44 -3.42 7.63
CA GLY A 265 -6.41 -3.30 8.67
C GLY A 265 -6.37 -1.88 9.28
N ILE A 266 -6.38 -0.84 8.44
CA ILE A 266 -6.49 0.56 8.85
C ILE A 266 -7.84 0.83 9.53
N PHE A 267 -8.96 0.32 9.01
CA PHE A 267 -10.27 0.48 9.65
C PHE A 267 -10.28 -0.05 11.09
N MET A 268 -9.62 -1.19 11.33
CA MET A 268 -9.52 -1.81 12.66
C MET A 268 -8.42 -1.20 13.55
N GLY A 269 -7.62 -0.26 13.05
CA GLY A 269 -6.47 0.29 13.77
C GLY A 269 -5.35 -0.73 13.98
N TYR A 270 -5.22 -1.73 13.10
CA TYR A 270 -4.20 -2.77 13.21
C TYR A 270 -2.85 -2.30 12.67
N GLN A 271 -1.78 -2.93 13.15
CA GLN A 271 -0.46 -2.82 12.53
C GLN A 271 -0.44 -3.60 11.21
N LEU A 272 -0.16 -2.94 10.09
CA LEU A 272 0.11 -3.59 8.82
C LEU A 272 1.53 -4.18 8.84
N ILE A 273 1.64 -5.50 8.79
CA ILE A 273 2.91 -6.24 8.78
C ILE A 273 3.26 -6.51 7.31
N LEU A 274 4.09 -5.63 6.75
CA LEU A 274 4.38 -5.56 5.33
C LEU A 274 5.53 -6.49 4.94
N PHE A 275 5.30 -7.33 3.92
CA PHE A 275 6.32 -8.19 3.31
C PHE A 275 6.52 -7.80 1.86
N ILE A 276 7.71 -7.30 1.51
CA ILE A 276 8.02 -6.79 0.16
C ILE A 276 7.73 -7.82 -0.94
N GLN A 277 7.99 -9.10 -0.66
CA GLN A 277 7.61 -10.23 -1.47
C GLN A 277 7.22 -11.38 -0.52
N PRO A 278 6.37 -12.33 -0.95
CA PRO A 278 6.22 -13.59 -0.25
C PRO A 278 7.62 -14.22 -0.15
N PRO A 279 8.11 -14.56 1.06
CA PRO A 279 9.46 -15.09 1.15
C PRO A 279 9.51 -16.43 0.45
N ARG A 280 10.42 -16.50 -0.52
CA ARG A 280 10.78 -17.74 -1.23
C ARG A 280 11.58 -18.69 -0.31
N GLU A 281 12.08 -18.19 0.82
CA GLU A 281 12.85 -18.93 1.82
C GLU A 281 12.07 -19.11 3.14
N LYS A 282 12.10 -20.35 3.67
CA LYS A 282 11.58 -20.85 4.95
C LYS A 282 10.46 -20.01 5.59
N MET A 283 9.23 -20.49 5.41
CA MET A 283 7.99 -20.02 6.07
C MET A 283 8.17 -19.74 7.57
N SER A 284 9.09 -20.45 8.24
CA SER A 284 9.49 -20.21 9.63
C SER A 284 9.79 -18.74 9.95
N LYS A 285 10.44 -18.00 9.04
CA LYS A 285 10.74 -16.57 9.27
C LYS A 285 9.47 -15.70 9.28
N ILE A 286 8.48 -16.00 8.43
CA ILE A 286 7.19 -15.28 8.47
C ILE A 286 6.49 -15.59 9.79
N LEU A 287 6.47 -16.86 10.18
CA LEU A 287 5.83 -17.32 11.40
C LEU A 287 6.44 -16.67 12.65
N ASP A 288 7.76 -16.53 12.70
CA ASP A 288 8.47 -15.82 13.77
C ASP A 288 8.04 -14.35 13.83
N ILE A 289 7.94 -13.68 12.67
CA ILE A 289 7.47 -12.29 12.60
C ILE A 289 6.00 -12.19 13.01
N ILE A 290 5.13 -13.09 12.54
CA ILE A 290 3.72 -13.17 12.91
C ILE A 290 3.56 -13.28 14.43
N LYS A 291 4.34 -14.17 15.06
CA LYS A 291 4.31 -14.36 16.52
C LYS A 291 4.85 -13.13 17.26
N LYS A 292 5.96 -12.56 16.78
CA LYS A 292 6.63 -11.41 17.41
C LYS A 292 5.81 -10.13 17.32
N GLU A 293 5.25 -9.84 16.15
CA GLU A 293 4.41 -8.66 15.90
C GLU A 293 2.93 -8.92 16.23
N LYS A 294 2.61 -10.10 16.80
CA LYS A 294 1.29 -10.47 17.32
C LYS A 294 0.18 -10.30 16.27
N ALA A 295 0.40 -10.85 15.08
CA ALA A 295 -0.60 -10.76 14.03
C ALA A 295 -1.91 -11.43 14.46
N THR A 296 -3.02 -10.78 14.14
CA THR A 296 -4.39 -11.20 14.45
C THR A 296 -5.09 -11.73 13.20
N PHE A 297 -4.79 -11.14 12.04
CA PHE A 297 -5.44 -11.46 10.77
C PHE A 297 -4.41 -11.79 9.70
N ILE A 298 -4.64 -12.90 8.98
CA ILE A 298 -3.79 -13.35 7.88
C ILE A 298 -4.68 -13.60 6.67
N PRO A 299 -4.98 -12.57 5.86
CA PRO A 299 -5.72 -12.76 4.63
C PRO A 299 -4.83 -13.51 3.62
N GLY A 300 -5.38 -14.54 2.98
CA GLY A 300 -4.62 -15.40 2.08
C GLY A 300 -5.49 -16.10 1.05
N VAL A 301 -4.89 -16.40 -0.10
CA VAL A 301 -5.47 -17.20 -1.18
C VAL A 301 -5.00 -18.66 -1.06
N PRO A 302 -5.61 -19.64 -1.77
CA PRO A 302 -5.26 -21.05 -1.62
C PRO A 302 -3.76 -21.37 -1.74
N THR A 303 -3.02 -20.66 -2.61
CA THR A 303 -1.57 -20.86 -2.75
C THR A 303 -0.80 -20.52 -1.47
N VAL A 304 -1.13 -19.41 -0.80
CA VAL A 304 -0.54 -19.02 0.51
C VAL A 304 -0.79 -20.13 1.53
N TRP A 305 -2.02 -20.64 1.58
CA TRP A 305 -2.41 -21.68 2.52
C TRP A 305 -1.90 -23.08 2.19
N ASN A 306 -1.52 -23.34 0.93
CA ASN A 306 -0.93 -24.60 0.47
C ASN A 306 0.56 -24.68 0.79
N ILE A 307 1.28 -23.55 0.67
CA ILE A 307 2.63 -23.41 1.23
C ILE A 307 2.57 -23.58 2.76
N GLY A 308 1.43 -23.25 3.36
CA GLY A 308 1.18 -23.29 4.79
C GLY A 308 0.74 -24.62 5.42
N ARG A 309 1.06 -25.81 4.89
CA ARG A 309 0.86 -27.07 5.66
C ARG A 309 1.62 -27.07 7.01
N GLU A 310 2.63 -26.20 7.15
CA GLU A 310 3.35 -25.92 8.40
C GLU A 310 2.59 -24.97 9.37
N PHE A 311 1.60 -24.18 8.92
CA PHE A 311 0.81 -23.30 9.81
C PHE A 311 -0.04 -24.09 10.82
N SER A 312 -0.45 -25.31 10.45
CA SER A 312 -1.28 -26.20 11.27
C SER A 312 -0.73 -26.44 12.67
N CYS A 313 0.61 -26.49 12.81
CA CYS A 313 1.27 -26.76 14.09
C CYS A 313 1.31 -25.54 15.02
N ILE A 314 1.22 -24.31 14.50
CA ILE A 314 1.39 -23.07 15.28
C ILE A 314 0.07 -22.39 15.61
N LEU A 315 -0.94 -22.55 14.74
CA LEU A 315 -2.31 -22.09 15.04
C LEU A 315 -2.89 -22.80 16.27
N GLN A 316 -2.34 -23.95 16.67
CA GLN A 316 -2.69 -24.68 17.88
C GLN A 316 -2.24 -24.01 19.20
N GLU A 317 -1.39 -22.97 19.18
CA GLU A 317 -0.89 -22.31 20.41
C GLU A 317 -1.70 -21.09 20.86
N ASN A 318 -2.70 -20.63 20.10
CA ASN A 318 -3.53 -19.45 20.46
C ASN A 318 -5.03 -19.71 20.14
N PRO A 319 -5.95 -19.57 21.11
CA PRO A 319 -7.38 -19.86 20.92
C PRO A 319 -8.04 -19.12 19.75
N ILE A 320 -7.60 -17.88 19.45
CA ILE A 320 -8.12 -17.06 18.33
C ILE A 320 -7.62 -17.61 16.98
N ASN A 321 -6.39 -18.11 16.95
CA ASN A 321 -5.77 -18.67 15.76
C ASN A 321 -6.27 -20.09 15.42
N GLN A 322 -6.69 -20.86 16.43
CA GLN A 322 -7.24 -22.20 16.25
C GLN A 322 -8.53 -22.21 15.41
N ARG A 323 -9.36 -21.16 15.50
CA ARG A 323 -10.62 -21.07 14.74
C ARG A 323 -10.46 -20.50 13.33
N LEU A 324 -9.45 -19.67 13.07
CA LEU A 324 -9.15 -19.20 11.71
C LEU A 324 -8.70 -20.35 10.78
N ALA A 325 -8.12 -21.41 11.33
CA ALA A 325 -7.83 -22.65 10.60
C ALA A 325 -9.10 -23.38 10.08
N TYR A 326 -10.28 -23.07 10.65
CA TYR A 326 -11.53 -23.80 10.40
C TYR A 326 -12.41 -23.19 9.30
N LEU A 327 -12.08 -22.02 8.75
CA LEU A 327 -12.77 -21.45 7.57
C LEU A 327 -12.27 -22.08 6.24
N LYS A 328 -11.67 -23.27 6.32
CA LYS A 328 -11.10 -24.04 5.21
C LYS A 328 -12.00 -25.20 4.74
N GLN A 329 -13.29 -25.17 5.05
CA GLN A 329 -14.29 -26.08 4.48
C GLN A 329 -15.37 -25.30 3.74
#